data_AF-A0AAD1CCV8-F1
#
_entry.id   AF-A0AAD1CCV8-F1
#
_cell.length_a   1.000
_cell.length_b   1.000
_cell.length_c   1.000
_cell.angle_alpha   90.00
_cell.angle_beta   90.00
_cell.angle_gamma   90.00
#
_symmetry.space_group_name_H-M   'P 1'
#
loop_
_entity.id
_entity.type
_entity.pdbx_description
1 polymer ?
#
loop_
_entity_poly.entity_id
_entity_poly.type
_entity_poly.pdbx_seq_one_letter_code
_entity_poly.pdbx_strand_id
1 'polypeptide(L)'
;MLACGTSKVGSKHYECENPYCEHRKVIYNSCKSKACSSCGVMLTEKWIAKQLSILPKCEYQHMTLTMPDKLWPIFRLNPWLINLLYRCAVSAFLSFAKKQGIEIGLFCVVHTFGRQLNWNVHFHLSVTRGGVNLKTKRWGNICFNAAMVEQHWKQQVVSFLRDHYNALNTKHDNYQHIRDFRGWSQFLSSQYSRKWRIHLAKKTVVTPIDLLMVKFTFYKRSNNLIVHLFAFRKTNGFSY
;
A
#
# COMPACT_ATOMS: atom_id res chain seq x y z
N MET A 1 -12.91 22.72 6.09
CA MET A 1 -11.86 22.57 5.07
C MET A 1 -11.69 23.83 4.24
N LEU A 2 -12.76 24.32 3.59
CA LEU A 2 -12.73 25.55 2.77
C LEU A 2 -12.38 26.82 3.56
N ALA A 3 -12.62 26.82 4.88
CA ALA A 3 -12.29 27.92 5.77
C ALA A 3 -10.87 27.86 6.38
N CYS A 4 -10.02 26.92 5.95
CA CYS A 4 -8.66 26.78 6.49
C CYS A 4 -7.83 28.04 6.19
N GLY A 5 -7.13 28.60 7.19
CA GLY A 5 -6.32 29.80 7.02
C GLY A 5 -7.16 31.08 6.87
N THR A 6 -8.42 31.06 7.30
CA THR A 6 -9.29 32.24 7.35
C THR A 6 -9.66 32.58 8.78
N SER A 7 -10.22 33.77 9.01
CA SER A 7 -10.71 34.20 10.33
C SER A 7 -11.70 33.23 10.98
N LYS A 8 -12.44 32.45 10.18
CA LYS A 8 -13.46 31.50 10.65
C LYS A 8 -12.91 30.33 11.48
N VAL A 9 -11.59 30.10 11.47
CA VAL A 9 -10.93 29.05 12.28
C VAL A 9 -10.11 29.62 13.44
N GLY A 10 -10.30 30.91 13.74
CA GLY A 10 -9.57 31.64 14.77
C GLY A 10 -8.20 32.13 14.29
N SER A 11 -7.60 33.04 15.06
CA SER A 11 -6.32 33.69 14.75
C SER A 11 -5.41 33.80 15.97
N LYS A 12 -4.12 33.99 15.70
CA LYS A 12 -3.12 34.48 16.64
C LYS A 12 -2.67 35.86 16.20
N HIS A 13 -2.55 36.77 17.16
CA HIS A 13 -2.15 38.14 16.94
C HIS A 13 -0.73 38.31 17.48
N TYR A 14 0.15 38.85 16.67
CA TYR A 14 1.53 39.15 17.02
C TYR A 14 1.75 40.65 16.86
N GLU A 15 2.31 41.26 17.88
CA GLU A 15 2.61 42.69 17.93
C GLU A 15 4.07 42.84 18.34
N CYS A 16 4.71 43.92 17.88
CA CYS A 16 6.06 44.23 18.30
C CYS A 16 6.07 44.64 19.78
N GLU A 17 7.05 44.18 20.55
CA GLU A 17 7.19 44.57 21.96
C GLU A 17 7.55 46.06 22.13
N ASN A 18 8.09 46.71 21.08
CA ASN A 18 8.35 48.14 21.08
C ASN A 18 7.03 48.93 21.03
N PRO A 19 6.69 49.73 22.05
CA PRO A 19 5.44 50.52 22.09
C PRO A 19 5.28 51.53 20.96
N TYR A 20 6.39 51.90 20.30
CA TYR A 20 6.40 52.85 19.17
C TYR A 20 6.34 52.16 17.80
N CYS A 21 6.26 50.83 17.75
CA CYS A 21 6.21 50.06 16.51
C CYS A 21 4.79 49.56 16.24
N GLU A 22 4.14 50.08 15.21
CA GLU A 22 2.76 49.71 14.83
C GLU A 22 2.66 48.38 14.05
N HIS A 23 3.78 47.66 13.89
CA HIS A 23 3.79 46.43 13.12
C HIS A 23 3.01 45.31 13.84
N ARG A 24 1.88 44.93 13.26
CA ARG A 24 1.03 43.82 13.72
C ARG A 24 0.87 42.77 12.64
N LYS A 25 0.85 41.51 13.05
CA LYS A 25 0.65 40.36 12.17
C LYS A 25 -0.43 39.45 12.72
N VAL A 26 -1.48 39.21 11.92
CA VAL A 26 -2.53 38.26 12.24
C VAL A 26 -2.29 36.97 11.46
N ILE A 27 -2.16 35.86 12.16
CA ILE A 27 -1.98 34.54 11.56
C ILE A 27 -3.23 33.71 11.85
N TYR A 28 -3.97 33.36 10.81
CA TYR A 28 -5.14 32.49 10.94
C TYR A 28 -4.73 31.03 11.18
N ASN A 29 -5.47 30.35 12.05
CA ASN A 29 -5.19 28.98 12.41
C ASN A 29 -5.43 28.04 11.21
N SER A 30 -4.77 26.89 11.27
CA SER A 30 -5.02 25.82 10.32
C SER A 30 -6.17 24.93 10.78
N CYS A 31 -6.94 24.36 9.86
CA CYS A 31 -8.08 23.50 10.21
C CYS A 31 -7.65 22.10 10.70
N LYS A 32 -6.36 21.76 10.60
CA LYS A 32 -5.75 20.47 10.99
C LYS A 32 -6.41 19.23 10.38
N SER A 33 -7.26 19.39 9.37
CA SER A 33 -7.94 18.29 8.70
C SER A 33 -7.02 17.60 7.69
N LYS A 34 -6.98 16.26 7.72
CA LYS A 34 -6.26 15.43 6.74
C LYS A 34 -6.81 15.53 5.32
N ALA A 35 -7.99 16.13 5.14
CA ALA A 35 -8.63 16.29 3.84
C ALA A 35 -8.41 17.71 3.26
N CYS A 36 -7.88 18.65 4.05
CA CYS A 36 -7.42 19.93 3.54
C CYS A 36 -6.11 19.74 2.76
N SER A 37 -5.97 20.37 1.59
CA SER A 37 -4.76 20.31 0.77
C SER A 37 -3.52 20.81 1.53
N SER A 38 -3.61 21.95 2.22
CA SER A 38 -2.48 22.51 2.96
C SER A 38 -2.16 21.71 4.23
N CYS A 39 -3.16 21.43 5.08
CA CYS A 39 -2.92 20.71 6.33
C CYS A 39 -2.60 19.22 6.10
N GLY A 40 -3.24 18.61 5.11
CA GLY A 40 -3.05 17.21 4.76
C GLY A 40 -1.63 16.94 4.28
N VAL A 41 -1.06 17.81 3.43
CA VAL A 41 0.34 17.71 2.98
C VAL A 41 1.31 17.80 4.16
N MET A 42 1.15 18.80 5.04
CA MET A 42 2.02 18.92 6.22
C MET A 42 1.93 17.72 7.18
N LEU A 43 0.72 17.22 7.44
CA LEU A 43 0.53 16.03 8.28
C LEU A 43 1.13 14.77 7.64
N THR A 44 1.00 14.66 6.33
CA THR A 44 1.65 13.64 5.51
C THR A 44 3.16 13.73 5.70
N GLU A 45 3.81 14.87 5.43
CA GLU A 45 5.26 15.00 5.54
C GLU A 45 5.79 14.71 6.94
N LYS A 46 5.10 15.17 8.00
CA LYS A 46 5.48 14.83 9.38
C LYS A 46 5.42 13.32 9.63
N TRP A 47 4.41 12.65 9.08
CA TRP A 47 4.31 11.20 9.17
C TRP A 47 5.42 10.52 8.37
N ILE A 48 5.74 11.00 7.16
CA ILE A 48 6.87 10.52 6.35
C ILE A 48 8.15 10.58 7.16
N ALA A 49 8.53 11.77 7.65
CA ALA A 49 9.76 11.98 8.41
C ALA A 49 9.87 11.04 9.62
N LYS A 50 8.76 10.83 10.35
CA LYS A 50 8.70 9.88 11.47
C LYS A 50 8.90 8.43 11.04
N GLN A 51 8.38 8.03 9.89
CA GLN A 51 8.63 6.67 9.39
C GLN A 51 10.07 6.53 8.89
N LEU A 52 10.62 7.55 8.21
CA LEU A 52 11.99 7.52 7.71
C LEU A 52 13.02 7.37 8.83
N SER A 53 12.75 7.93 10.01
CA SER A 53 13.63 7.77 11.17
C SER A 53 13.60 6.37 11.80
N ILE A 54 12.57 5.56 11.52
CA ILE A 54 12.40 4.21 12.07
C ILE A 54 12.85 3.13 11.07
N LEU A 55 12.77 3.42 9.77
CA LEU A 55 13.06 2.44 8.73
C LEU A 55 14.55 2.16 8.58
N PRO A 56 14.94 0.89 8.31
CA PRO A 56 16.33 0.57 8.05
C PRO A 56 16.83 1.28 6.79
N LYS A 57 18.01 1.88 6.88
CA LYS A 57 18.73 2.45 5.75
C LYS A 57 19.21 1.33 4.83
N CYS A 58 18.39 0.96 3.85
CA CYS A 58 18.67 -0.11 2.90
C CYS A 58 18.01 0.16 1.55
N GLU A 59 18.37 -0.65 0.55
CA GLU A 59 17.66 -0.62 -0.72
C GLU A 59 16.25 -1.21 -0.57
N TYR A 60 15.27 -0.55 -1.18
CA TYR A 60 13.92 -1.04 -1.33
C TYR A 60 13.63 -1.41 -2.79
N GLN A 61 12.73 -2.37 -2.95
CA GLN A 61 12.20 -2.83 -4.22
C GLN A 61 10.69 -2.57 -4.25
N HIS A 62 10.26 -1.60 -5.06
CA HIS A 62 8.85 -1.39 -5.34
C HIS A 62 8.36 -2.39 -6.39
N MET A 63 7.20 -2.99 -6.14
CA MET A 63 6.56 -4.00 -6.96
C MET A 63 5.09 -3.64 -7.15
N THR A 64 4.60 -3.70 -8.38
CA THR A 64 3.18 -3.59 -8.68
C THR A 64 2.67 -4.95 -9.11
N LEU A 65 1.84 -5.55 -8.27
CA LEU A 65 1.17 -6.81 -8.52
C LEU A 65 -0.21 -6.51 -9.10
N THR A 66 -0.45 -6.94 -10.34
CA THR A 66 -1.79 -6.93 -10.93
C THR A 66 -2.19 -8.34 -11.32
N MET A 67 -3.41 -8.48 -11.80
CA MET A 67 -4.03 -9.73 -12.19
C MET A 67 -4.83 -9.51 -13.48
N PRO A 68 -5.21 -10.56 -14.23
CA PRO A 68 -6.04 -10.44 -15.42
C PRO A 68 -7.33 -9.68 -15.14
N ASP A 69 -7.71 -8.85 -16.11
CA ASP A 69 -8.94 -8.05 -16.12
C ASP A 69 -10.20 -8.86 -15.82
N LYS A 70 -10.24 -10.12 -16.28
CA LYS A 70 -11.33 -11.07 -16.01
C LYS A 70 -11.52 -11.38 -14.51
N LEU A 71 -10.49 -11.19 -13.68
CA LEU A 71 -10.57 -11.38 -12.23
C LEU A 71 -11.01 -10.12 -11.49
N TRP A 72 -10.88 -8.92 -12.03
CA TRP A 72 -11.20 -7.70 -11.27
C TRP A 72 -12.68 -7.59 -10.85
N PRO A 73 -13.68 -8.01 -11.65
CA PRO A 73 -15.07 -7.91 -11.23
C PRO A 73 -15.42 -8.69 -9.97
N ILE A 74 -14.72 -9.80 -9.66
CA ILE A 74 -15.00 -10.55 -8.43
C ILE A 74 -14.76 -9.69 -7.19
N PHE A 75 -13.75 -8.83 -7.20
CA PHE A 75 -13.43 -7.91 -6.10
C PHE A 75 -14.37 -6.70 -6.06
N ARG A 76 -15.03 -6.37 -7.18
CA ARG A 76 -16.08 -5.34 -7.21
C ARG A 76 -17.36 -5.88 -6.58
N LEU A 77 -17.74 -7.11 -6.93
CA LEU A 77 -18.91 -7.80 -6.39
C LEU A 77 -18.72 -8.19 -4.92
N ASN A 78 -17.49 -8.47 -4.51
CA ASN A 78 -17.14 -8.94 -3.17
C ASN A 78 -16.02 -8.07 -2.57
N PRO A 79 -16.28 -6.81 -2.18
CA PRO A 79 -15.23 -5.89 -1.69
C PRO A 79 -14.48 -6.39 -0.44
N TRP A 80 -15.11 -7.24 0.36
CA TRP A 80 -14.50 -7.87 1.54
C TRP A 80 -13.26 -8.72 1.19
N LEU A 81 -13.21 -9.29 -0.03
CA LEU A 81 -12.06 -10.06 -0.51
C LEU A 81 -10.79 -9.21 -0.61
N ILE A 82 -10.91 -7.91 -0.85
CA ILE A 82 -9.75 -7.03 -1.05
C ILE A 82 -8.86 -7.03 0.19
N ASN A 83 -9.48 -6.90 1.37
CA ASN A 83 -8.77 -6.89 2.65
C ASN A 83 -8.17 -8.25 3.00
N LEU A 84 -8.85 -9.34 2.63
CA LEU A 84 -8.34 -10.68 2.89
C LEU A 84 -7.18 -11.01 1.95
N LEU A 85 -7.32 -10.77 0.64
CA LEU A 85 -6.27 -11.00 -0.34
C LEU A 85 -5.03 -10.15 -0.02
N TYR A 86 -5.23 -8.91 0.44
CA TYR A 86 -4.16 -8.06 0.94
C TYR A 86 -3.33 -8.77 2.03
N ARG A 87 -3.99 -9.32 3.05
CA ARG A 87 -3.32 -10.03 4.16
C ARG A 87 -2.60 -11.29 3.67
N CYS A 88 -3.24 -12.04 2.77
CA CYS A 88 -2.63 -13.20 2.14
C CYS A 88 -1.37 -12.83 1.36
N ALA A 89 -1.40 -11.76 0.55
CA ALA A 89 -0.26 -11.27 -0.21
C ALA A 89 0.91 -10.93 0.70
N VAL A 90 0.68 -10.11 1.73
CA VAL A 90 1.70 -9.71 2.72
C VAL A 90 2.30 -10.96 3.40
N SER A 91 1.45 -11.84 3.93
CA SER A 91 1.88 -13.05 4.62
C SER A 91 2.73 -13.96 3.72
N ALA A 92 2.36 -14.10 2.45
CA ALA A 92 3.07 -14.92 1.50
C ALA A 92 4.50 -14.41 1.23
N PHE A 93 4.68 -13.11 1.01
CA PHE A 93 6.02 -12.54 0.77
C PHE A 93 6.90 -12.56 2.03
N LEU A 94 6.32 -12.30 3.21
CA LEU A 94 7.05 -12.44 4.48
C LEU A 94 7.47 -13.90 4.72
N SER A 95 6.56 -14.85 4.47
CA SER A 95 6.84 -16.29 4.61
C SER A 95 7.89 -16.76 3.61
N PHE A 96 7.86 -16.26 2.38
CA PHE A 96 8.87 -16.53 1.36
C PHE A 96 10.26 -16.09 1.85
N ALA A 97 10.40 -14.86 2.31
CA ALA A 97 11.68 -14.36 2.83
C ALA A 97 12.14 -15.15 4.07
N LYS A 98 11.21 -15.48 4.97
CA LYS A 98 11.49 -16.30 6.15
C LYS A 98 12.04 -17.68 5.78
N LYS A 99 11.52 -18.32 4.72
CA LYS A 99 12.05 -19.59 4.19
C LYS A 99 13.48 -19.45 3.66
N GLN A 100 13.85 -18.27 3.17
CA GLN A 100 15.23 -17.93 2.80
C GLN A 100 16.10 -17.54 4.02
N GLY A 101 15.55 -17.64 5.24
CA GLY A 101 16.25 -17.29 6.47
C GLY A 101 16.40 -15.79 6.72
N ILE A 102 15.66 -14.94 6.00
CA ILE A 102 15.75 -13.47 6.11
C ILE A 102 14.41 -12.89 6.57
N GLU A 103 14.44 -12.04 7.59
CA GLU A 103 13.30 -11.24 8.03
C GLU A 103 13.32 -9.86 7.37
N ILE A 104 12.41 -9.64 6.42
CA ILE A 104 12.31 -8.41 5.61
C ILE A 104 11.28 -7.42 6.17
N GLY A 105 11.43 -6.14 5.80
CA GLY A 105 10.38 -5.14 5.91
C GLY A 105 9.53 -5.07 4.63
N LEU A 106 8.21 -4.94 4.78
CA LEU A 106 7.27 -4.89 3.66
C LEU A 106 6.12 -3.91 3.93
N PHE A 107 5.89 -3.02 2.98
CA PHE A 107 4.69 -2.20 2.89
C PHE A 107 3.82 -2.70 1.75
N CYS A 108 2.50 -2.69 1.94
CA CYS A 108 1.56 -3.03 0.89
C CYS A 108 0.41 -2.03 0.88
N VAL A 109 -0.01 -1.65 -0.33
CA VAL A 109 -1.08 -0.69 -0.58
C VAL A 109 -1.95 -1.24 -1.68
N VAL A 110 -3.26 -1.19 -1.50
CA VAL A 110 -4.21 -1.63 -2.53
C VAL A 110 -4.81 -0.44 -3.24
N HIS A 111 -4.83 -0.51 -4.56
CA HIS A 111 -5.57 0.40 -5.41
C HIS A 111 -6.69 -0.37 -6.13
N THR A 112 -7.87 0.23 -6.21
CA THR A 112 -9.04 -0.34 -6.87
C THR A 112 -9.28 0.24 -8.28
N PHE A 113 -8.60 1.33 -8.61
CA PHE A 113 -8.72 2.02 -9.89
C PHE A 113 -7.36 2.27 -10.53
N GLY A 114 -7.30 2.16 -11.85
CA GLY A 114 -6.15 2.55 -12.66
C GLY A 114 -6.10 4.07 -12.89
N ARG A 115 -5.04 4.54 -13.57
CA ARG A 115 -4.84 5.96 -13.91
C ARG A 115 -6.01 6.58 -14.70
N GLN A 116 -6.70 5.78 -15.51
CA GLN A 116 -7.85 6.21 -16.30
C GLN A 116 -9.18 6.06 -15.54
N LEU A 117 -9.15 5.89 -14.21
CA LEU A 117 -10.34 5.65 -13.37
C LEU A 117 -11.14 4.40 -13.75
N ASN A 118 -10.54 3.48 -14.51
CA ASN A 118 -11.10 2.16 -14.77
C ASN A 118 -10.89 1.25 -13.57
N TRP A 119 -11.87 0.37 -13.29
CA TRP A 119 -11.73 -0.64 -12.24
C TRP A 119 -10.53 -1.54 -12.53
N ASN A 120 -9.55 -1.53 -11.63
CA ASN A 120 -8.30 -2.27 -11.77
C ASN A 120 -7.73 -2.47 -10.38
N VAL A 121 -8.02 -3.64 -9.80
CA VAL A 121 -7.51 -4.00 -8.48
C VAL A 121 -6.06 -4.42 -8.62
N HIS A 122 -5.16 -3.67 -7.98
CA HIS A 122 -3.72 -3.95 -7.98
C HIS A 122 -3.09 -3.57 -6.65
N PHE A 123 -1.97 -4.22 -6.35
CA PHE A 123 -1.26 -4.10 -5.08
C PHE A 123 0.11 -3.51 -5.34
N HIS A 124 0.42 -2.41 -4.66
CA HIS A 124 1.75 -1.84 -4.60
C HIS A 124 2.45 -2.35 -3.36
N LEU A 125 3.54 -3.07 -3.55
CA LEU A 125 4.39 -3.54 -2.48
C LEU A 125 5.69 -2.76 -2.51
N SER A 126 6.21 -2.41 -1.34
CA SER A 126 7.59 -1.97 -1.22
C SER A 126 8.30 -2.82 -0.17
N VAL A 127 9.33 -3.52 -0.62
CA VAL A 127 10.00 -4.56 0.16
C VAL A 127 11.47 -4.22 0.31
N THR A 128 12.05 -4.46 1.49
CA THR A 128 13.50 -4.31 1.68
C THR A 128 14.25 -5.36 0.85
N ARG A 129 15.35 -4.98 0.18
CA ARG A 129 16.26 -5.91 -0.53
C ARG A 129 17.24 -6.63 0.40
N GLY A 130 16.92 -6.64 1.68
CA GLY A 130 17.63 -7.36 2.71
C GLY A 130 16.84 -7.32 4.02
N GLY A 131 17.39 -7.93 5.04
CA GLY A 131 16.73 -8.05 6.32
C GLY A 131 17.62 -8.74 7.34
N VAL A 132 17.08 -9.00 8.52
CA VAL A 132 17.82 -9.69 9.57
C VAL A 132 17.87 -11.18 9.25
N ASN A 133 19.07 -11.73 9.12
CA ASN A 133 19.25 -13.17 9.00
C ASN A 133 18.87 -13.85 10.31
N LEU A 134 17.98 -14.83 10.25
CA LEU A 134 17.41 -15.47 11.44
C LEU A 134 18.45 -16.24 12.25
N LYS A 135 19.51 -16.77 11.61
CA LYS A 135 20.59 -17.53 12.24
C LYS A 135 21.69 -16.61 12.75
N THR A 136 22.23 -15.74 11.90
CA THR A 136 23.42 -14.94 12.24
C THR A 136 23.08 -13.64 12.96
N LYS A 137 21.80 -13.24 12.97
CA LYS A 137 21.32 -11.92 13.44
C LYS A 137 21.97 -10.72 12.74
N ARG A 138 22.68 -10.96 11.63
CA ARG A 138 23.30 -9.93 10.79
C ARG A 138 22.42 -9.62 9.58
N TRP A 139 22.66 -8.48 8.95
CA TRP A 139 21.98 -8.14 7.70
C TRP A 139 22.32 -9.14 6.60
N GLY A 140 21.30 -9.66 5.93
CA GLY A 140 21.43 -10.52 4.75
C GLY A 140 20.60 -9.97 3.59
N ASN A 141 21.13 -10.08 2.37
CA ASN A 141 20.47 -9.59 1.18
C ASN A 141 19.44 -10.59 0.64
N ILE A 142 18.38 -10.09 0.01
CA ILE A 142 17.38 -10.88 -0.71
C ILE A 142 17.06 -10.24 -2.05
N CYS A 143 16.86 -11.07 -3.08
CA CYS A 143 16.51 -10.62 -4.41
C CYS A 143 15.12 -11.10 -4.80
N PHE A 144 14.39 -10.23 -5.49
CA PHE A 144 13.10 -10.54 -6.09
C PHE A 144 13.27 -10.43 -7.60
N ASN A 145 13.03 -11.52 -8.32
CA ASN A 145 12.96 -11.51 -9.78
C ASN A 145 11.48 -11.54 -10.22
N ALA A 146 11.18 -10.94 -11.38
CA ALA A 146 9.80 -10.74 -11.82
C ALA A 146 9.05 -12.07 -12.03
N ALA A 147 9.72 -13.11 -12.54
CA ALA A 147 9.10 -14.42 -12.79
C ALA A 147 8.68 -15.11 -11.48
N MET A 148 9.54 -15.10 -10.46
CA MET A 148 9.27 -15.63 -9.13
C MET A 148 8.11 -14.89 -8.46
N VAL A 149 8.13 -13.54 -8.52
CA VAL A 149 7.07 -12.70 -7.95
C VAL A 149 5.75 -12.97 -8.65
N GLU A 150 5.75 -13.06 -9.98
CA GLU A 150 4.57 -13.39 -10.77
C GLU A 150 3.99 -14.76 -10.39
N GLN A 151 4.83 -15.79 -10.32
CA GLN A 151 4.41 -17.15 -9.97
C GLN A 151 3.80 -17.20 -8.57
N HIS A 152 4.46 -16.59 -7.57
CA HIS A 152 3.92 -16.53 -6.21
C HIS A 152 2.59 -15.77 -6.19
N TRP A 153 2.51 -14.63 -6.86
CA TRP A 153 1.29 -13.83 -6.87
C TRP A 153 0.11 -14.56 -7.52
N LYS A 154 0.34 -15.22 -8.66
CA LYS A 154 -0.65 -16.08 -9.32
C LYS A 154 -1.18 -17.15 -8.38
N GLN A 155 -0.28 -17.87 -7.70
CA GLN A 155 -0.65 -18.93 -6.76
C GLN A 155 -1.50 -18.39 -5.63
N GLN A 156 -1.11 -17.26 -5.03
CA GLN A 156 -1.86 -16.64 -3.93
C GLN A 156 -3.27 -16.24 -4.37
N VAL A 157 -3.42 -15.52 -5.48
CA VAL A 157 -4.74 -15.08 -5.96
C VAL A 157 -5.63 -16.26 -6.32
N VAL A 158 -5.11 -17.24 -7.06
CA VAL A 158 -5.90 -18.39 -7.52
C VAL A 158 -6.29 -19.31 -6.39
N SER A 159 -5.37 -19.62 -5.45
CA SER A 159 -5.73 -20.40 -4.26
C SER A 159 -6.78 -19.66 -3.44
N PHE A 160 -6.54 -18.38 -3.16
CA PHE A 160 -7.46 -17.56 -2.39
C PHE A 160 -8.89 -17.55 -2.98
N LEU A 161 -9.02 -17.39 -4.30
CA LEU A 161 -10.32 -17.41 -4.96
C LEU A 161 -10.97 -18.80 -5.02
N ARG A 162 -10.20 -19.89 -4.99
CA ARG A 162 -10.75 -21.24 -4.84
C ARG A 162 -11.29 -21.46 -3.44
N ASP A 163 -10.51 -21.09 -2.42
CA ASP A 163 -10.83 -21.32 -1.02
C ASP A 163 -12.11 -20.58 -0.58
N HIS A 164 -12.42 -19.45 -1.23
CA HIS A 164 -13.58 -18.64 -0.90
C HIS A 164 -14.79 -18.87 -1.82
N TYR A 165 -14.75 -19.81 -2.77
CA TYR A 165 -15.78 -19.98 -3.80
C TYR A 165 -17.21 -19.99 -3.26
N ASN A 166 -17.46 -20.74 -2.18
CA ASN A 166 -18.80 -20.90 -1.61
C ASN A 166 -19.42 -19.59 -1.07
N ALA A 167 -18.59 -18.56 -0.81
CA ALA A 167 -19.03 -17.27 -0.32
C ALA A 167 -19.06 -16.18 -1.41
N LEU A 168 -18.72 -16.51 -2.66
CA LEU A 168 -18.60 -15.53 -3.74
C LEU A 168 -19.96 -15.20 -4.36
N ASN A 169 -20.24 -13.91 -4.50
CA ASN A 169 -21.19 -13.44 -5.49
C ASN A 169 -20.50 -13.40 -6.87
N THR A 170 -20.98 -14.22 -7.80
CA THR A 170 -20.46 -14.34 -9.18
C THR A 170 -21.42 -13.77 -10.23
N LYS A 171 -22.40 -12.94 -9.86
CA LYS A 171 -23.36 -12.30 -10.80
C LYS A 171 -22.69 -11.22 -11.66
N HIS A 172 -21.95 -11.64 -12.69
CA HIS A 172 -21.31 -10.77 -13.68
C HIS A 172 -21.13 -11.52 -15.00
N ASP A 173 -21.15 -10.81 -16.13
CA ASP A 173 -21.09 -11.37 -17.49
C ASP A 173 -19.90 -12.32 -17.70
N ASN A 174 -18.73 -11.93 -17.19
CA ASN A 174 -17.53 -12.77 -17.19
C ASN A 174 -17.70 -14.16 -16.54
N TYR A 175 -18.69 -14.37 -15.68
CA TYR A 175 -18.89 -15.60 -14.91
C TYR A 175 -20.22 -16.30 -15.23
N GLN A 176 -21.02 -15.77 -16.16
CA GLN A 176 -22.34 -16.30 -16.51
C GLN A 176 -22.35 -17.76 -16.99
N HIS A 177 -21.23 -18.29 -17.47
CA HIS A 177 -21.10 -19.68 -17.92
C HIS A 177 -20.64 -20.64 -16.79
N ILE A 178 -20.26 -20.09 -15.63
CA ILE A 178 -19.74 -20.85 -14.49
C ILE A 178 -20.94 -21.27 -13.63
N ARG A 179 -21.13 -22.59 -13.45
CA ARG A 179 -22.28 -23.16 -12.74
C ARG A 179 -21.89 -23.75 -11.38
N ASP A 180 -20.68 -24.24 -11.27
CA ASP A 180 -20.19 -25.00 -10.12
C ASP A 180 -18.71 -24.70 -9.83
N PHE A 181 -18.22 -25.29 -8.74
CA PHE A 181 -16.82 -25.15 -8.32
C PHE A 181 -15.83 -25.67 -9.37
N ARG A 182 -16.22 -26.69 -10.15
CA ARG A 182 -15.37 -27.26 -11.21
C ARG A 182 -15.15 -26.24 -12.34
N GLY A 183 -16.24 -25.63 -12.83
CA GLY A 183 -16.18 -24.56 -13.82
C GLY A 183 -15.38 -23.36 -13.33
N TRP A 184 -15.56 -22.98 -12.06
CA TRP A 184 -14.77 -21.92 -11.42
C TRP A 184 -13.27 -22.27 -11.38
N SER A 185 -12.94 -23.49 -10.98
CA SER A 185 -11.56 -23.96 -10.92
C SER A 185 -10.90 -24.02 -12.29
N GLN A 186 -11.64 -24.39 -13.35
CA GLN A 186 -11.17 -24.36 -14.73
C GLN A 186 -10.94 -22.92 -15.22
N PHE A 187 -11.89 -22.00 -14.94
CA PHE A 187 -11.74 -20.58 -15.24
C PHE A 187 -10.49 -19.98 -14.57
N LEU A 188 -10.28 -20.25 -13.28
CA LEU A 188 -9.08 -19.77 -12.58
C LEU A 188 -7.79 -20.40 -13.14
N SER A 189 -7.83 -21.66 -13.55
CA SER A 189 -6.67 -22.33 -14.18
C SER A 189 -6.32 -21.70 -15.53
N SER A 190 -7.33 -21.32 -16.33
CA SER A 190 -7.10 -20.60 -17.59
C SER A 190 -6.55 -19.19 -17.35
N GLN A 191 -6.93 -18.52 -16.26
CA GLN A 191 -6.31 -17.26 -15.89
C GLN A 191 -4.88 -17.43 -15.36
N TYR A 192 -4.60 -18.52 -14.64
CA TYR A 192 -3.27 -18.83 -14.10
C TYR A 192 -2.22 -19.05 -15.20
N SER A 193 -2.60 -19.72 -16.30
CA SER A 193 -1.68 -20.03 -17.40
C SER A 193 -1.25 -18.80 -18.21
N ARG A 194 -2.05 -17.73 -18.22
CA ARG A 194 -1.72 -16.46 -18.89
C ARG A 194 -0.53 -15.77 -18.23
N LYS A 195 0.27 -15.01 -18.98
CA LYS A 195 1.29 -14.12 -18.39
C LYS A 195 0.60 -13.00 -17.60
N TRP A 196 0.98 -12.81 -16.34
CA TRP A 196 0.50 -11.70 -15.53
C TRP A 196 1.53 -10.57 -15.57
N ARG A 197 1.06 -9.35 -15.75
CA ARG A 197 1.93 -8.18 -15.78
C ARG A 197 2.36 -7.87 -14.35
N ILE A 198 3.64 -8.02 -14.05
CA ILE A 198 4.23 -7.57 -12.78
C ILE A 198 5.28 -6.53 -13.12
N HIS A 199 5.27 -5.41 -12.42
CA HIS A 199 6.28 -4.37 -12.60
C HIS A 199 7.16 -4.28 -11.35
N LEU A 200 8.45 -4.51 -11.53
CA LEU A 200 9.49 -4.25 -10.53
C LEU A 200 10.16 -2.93 -10.93
N ALA A 201 10.07 -1.91 -10.07
CA ALA A 201 10.75 -0.64 -10.31
C ALA A 201 12.27 -0.78 -10.17
N LYS A 202 13.04 0.26 -10.50
CA LYS A 202 14.45 0.28 -10.10
C LYS A 202 14.57 0.28 -8.58
N LYS A 203 15.59 -0.39 -8.06
CA LYS A 203 15.94 -0.38 -6.63
C LYS A 203 16.30 1.04 -6.20
N THR A 204 15.80 1.48 -5.05
CA THR A 204 16.06 2.81 -4.52
C THR A 204 16.55 2.75 -3.08
N VAL A 205 17.55 3.57 -2.75
CA VAL A 205 17.97 3.81 -1.36
C VAL A 205 17.02 4.79 -0.66
N VAL A 206 16.29 5.58 -1.45
CA VAL A 206 15.19 6.41 -0.93
C VAL A 206 14.06 5.49 -0.51
N THR A 207 13.67 5.67 0.74
CA THR A 207 12.61 4.96 1.42
C THR A 207 11.28 5.03 0.66
N PRO A 208 10.44 3.99 0.73
CA PRO A 208 9.25 3.82 -0.12
C PRO A 208 8.20 4.91 0.00
N ILE A 209 8.32 5.72 1.04
CA ILE A 209 7.30 6.66 1.45
C ILE A 209 7.25 7.85 0.48
N ASP A 210 8.35 8.26 -0.13
CA ASP A 210 8.31 9.31 -1.16
C ASP A 210 7.59 8.81 -2.43
N LEU A 211 7.84 7.56 -2.85
CA LEU A 211 7.19 6.97 -4.04
C LEU A 211 5.74 6.56 -3.80
N LEU A 212 5.41 6.06 -2.60
CA LEU A 212 4.05 5.75 -2.21
C LEU A 212 3.27 7.04 -2.02
N MET A 213 3.83 8.08 -1.39
CA MET A 213 3.11 9.32 -1.08
C MET A 213 2.95 10.28 -2.25
N VAL A 214 3.86 10.34 -3.22
CA VAL A 214 3.63 11.10 -4.47
C VAL A 214 2.40 10.57 -5.23
N LYS A 215 2.05 9.28 -5.09
CA LYS A 215 0.77 8.73 -5.58
C LYS A 215 -0.40 8.88 -4.61
N PHE A 216 -0.16 9.00 -3.29
CA PHE A 216 -1.22 9.19 -2.31
C PHE A 216 -1.78 10.61 -2.26
N THR A 217 -1.03 11.64 -2.66
CA THR A 217 -1.48 13.05 -2.56
C THR A 217 -2.63 13.39 -3.52
N PHE A 218 -2.84 12.62 -4.59
CA PHE A 218 -3.90 12.90 -5.58
C PHE A 218 -5.18 12.03 -5.46
N TYR A 219 -5.14 10.90 -4.74
CA TYR A 219 -6.22 9.90 -4.81
C TYR A 219 -7.11 9.79 -3.56
N LYS A 220 -6.98 10.71 -2.60
CA LYS A 220 -7.89 10.80 -1.44
C LYS A 220 -9.18 11.57 -1.75
N ARG A 221 -9.59 11.58 -3.03
CA ARG A 221 -10.88 12.12 -3.50
C ARG A 221 -11.92 11.01 -3.77
N SER A 222 -11.52 9.74 -3.69
CA SER A 222 -12.45 8.59 -3.78
C SER A 222 -12.32 7.69 -2.55
N ASN A 223 -13.44 7.38 -1.90
CA ASN A 223 -13.59 6.70 -0.61
C ASN A 223 -13.04 5.26 -0.49
N ASN A 224 -12.13 4.78 -1.35
CA ASN A 224 -11.82 3.34 -1.48
C ASN A 224 -10.33 2.98 -1.30
N LEU A 225 -9.61 3.70 -0.43
CA LEU A 225 -8.21 3.42 -0.15
C LEU A 225 -8.06 2.82 1.26
N ILE A 226 -7.74 1.53 1.33
CA ILE A 226 -7.37 0.86 2.58
C ILE A 226 -5.84 0.77 2.61
N VAL A 227 -5.23 1.59 3.48
CA VAL A 227 -3.79 1.57 3.75
C VAL A 227 -3.58 0.87 5.09
N HIS A 228 -3.07 -0.36 5.06
CA HIS A 228 -2.64 -1.05 6.26
C HIS A 228 -1.11 -1.00 6.36
N LEU A 229 -0.62 -0.25 7.33
CA LEU A 229 0.81 -0.17 7.62
C LEU A 229 1.18 -1.32 8.57
N PHE A 230 1.90 -2.33 8.11
CA PHE A 230 2.63 -3.21 9.02
C PHE A 230 4.06 -2.68 9.12
N ALA A 231 4.26 -1.80 10.11
CA ALA A 231 5.59 -1.46 10.57
C ALA A 231 6.21 -2.69 11.23
N PHE A 232 7.52 -2.86 11.04
CA PHE A 232 8.40 -3.78 11.75
C PHE A 232 7.81 -4.19 13.10
N ARG A 233 7.58 -5.49 13.28
CA ARG A 233 7.41 -6.02 14.63
C ARG A 233 8.75 -5.75 15.30
N LYS A 234 8.84 -4.73 16.17
CA LYS A 234 9.93 -4.62 17.14
C LYS A 234 9.88 -5.93 17.92
N THR A 235 10.73 -6.88 17.56
CA THR A 235 11.13 -7.90 18.53
C THR A 235 11.91 -7.13 19.58
N ASN A 236 11.25 -6.87 20.70
CA ASN A 236 11.89 -6.34 21.89
C ASN A 236 13.15 -7.15 22.18
N GLY A 237 14.26 -6.45 22.35
CA GLY A 237 15.55 -7.04 22.69
C GLY A 237 16.61 -6.65 21.68
N PHE A 238 17.19 -5.47 21.86
CA PHE A 238 18.64 -5.23 21.93
C PHE A 238 18.83 -3.75 22.28
N SER A 239 19.26 -3.53 23.53
CA SER A 239 19.87 -2.30 24.04
C SER A 239 21.17 -2.02 23.28
N TYR A 240 21.41 -0.80 22.83
CA TYR A 240 22.20 0.26 23.49
C TYR A 240 21.85 1.60 22.83
#